data_AF-G9KFP1-F1
#
_entry.id   AF-G9KFP1-F1
#
_cell.length_a   1.000
_cell.length_b   1.000
_cell.length_c   1.000
_cell.angle_alpha   90.00
_cell.angle_beta   90.00
_cell.angle_gamma   90.00
#
_symmetry.space_group_name_H-M   'P 1'
#
loop_
_entity.id
_entity.type
_entity.pdbx_description
1 polymer ?
#
loop_
_entity_poly.entity_id
_entity_poly.type
_entity_poly.pdbx_seq_one_letter_code
_entity_poly.pdbx_strand_id
1 'polypeptide(L)'
;KNKELYSDLFDIGEEKEGKPIFKKTKEIRFSIEKGIAGQVARTGEVLNIPDAYADPRFNREVDLYTGYTTRNILCMPIVSRGSVIGVVQMVNKISGSAFSKTDENNFKMFAVFCALALHCANMYHRIRHSECIYRVTMEKLSYHSICTAEEWQDLMRFSLPVRLCKEIELFHFDIGPFENMWPGIFVYMVHRSCGTSWY
;
A
#
# COMPACT_ATOMS: atom_id res chain seq x y z
N LYS A 1 -9.02 -13.92 -3.30
CA LYS A 1 -8.84 -12.81 -2.34
C LYS A 1 -9.38 -13.27 -0.99
N ASN A 2 -8.54 -13.41 0.03
CA ASN A 2 -9.00 -13.79 1.37
C ASN A 2 -9.99 -12.76 1.89
N LYS A 3 -11.22 -13.21 2.21
CA LYS A 3 -12.31 -12.39 2.75
C LYS A 3 -12.24 -12.38 4.30
N GLU A 4 -11.05 -12.12 4.83
CA GLU A 4 -10.81 -12.10 6.28
C GLU A 4 -10.74 -10.66 6.77
N LEU A 5 -11.31 -10.41 7.95
CA LEU A 5 -11.11 -9.20 8.71
C LEU A 5 -10.00 -9.45 9.74
N TYR A 6 -9.10 -8.47 9.84
CA TYR A 6 -8.02 -8.43 10.82
C TYR A 6 -8.34 -7.28 11.78
N SER A 7 -8.37 -7.57 13.07
CA SER A 7 -8.70 -6.58 14.10
C SER A 7 -7.55 -6.45 15.10
N ASP A 8 -7.20 -5.20 15.40
CA ASP A 8 -6.40 -4.84 16.57
C ASP A 8 -7.34 -4.20 17.60
N LEU A 9 -7.16 -4.56 18.88
CA LEU A 9 -7.98 -4.02 19.97
C LEU A 9 -7.21 -2.90 20.67
N PHE A 10 -7.85 -1.74 20.75
CA PHE A 10 -7.36 -0.61 21.51
C PHE A 10 -8.17 -0.52 22.81
N ASP A 11 -7.57 -0.96 23.91
CA ASP A 11 -8.15 -0.78 25.23
C ASP A 11 -7.78 0.61 25.76
N ILE A 12 -8.79 1.37 26.18
CA ILE A 12 -8.66 2.70 26.77
C ILE A 12 -8.91 2.63 28.30
N GLY A 13 -9.24 1.45 28.83
CA GLY A 13 -9.49 1.25 30.25
C GLY A 13 -8.22 1.05 31.07
N GLU A 14 -7.99 1.93 32.05
CA GLU A 14 -7.17 1.62 33.21
C GLU A 14 -8.05 0.97 34.28
N GLU A 15 -7.68 -0.22 34.75
CA GLU A 15 -8.20 -0.75 35.99
C GLU A 15 -7.66 0.09 37.18
N LYS A 16 -8.31 0.01 38.36
CA LYS A 16 -7.87 0.64 39.62
C LYS A 16 -6.44 0.27 40.09
N GLU A 17 -5.69 -0.53 39.34
CA GLU A 17 -4.30 -0.94 39.61
C GLU A 17 -3.37 -0.87 38.38
N GLY A 18 -3.69 -0.10 37.33
CA GLY A 18 -2.75 0.18 36.23
C GLY A 18 -2.41 -1.02 35.33
N LYS A 19 -3.22 -2.07 35.32
CA LYS A 19 -3.13 -3.18 34.36
C LYS A 19 -4.17 -2.97 33.25
N PRO A 20 -3.83 -3.21 31.98
CA PRO A 20 -4.81 -3.15 30.90
C PRO A 20 -5.81 -4.31 31.06
N ILE A 21 -7.10 -4.02 30.85
CA ILE A 21 -8.19 -5.01 30.94
C ILE A 21 -7.99 -6.07 29.85
N PHE A 22 -7.47 -5.66 28.70
CA PHE A 22 -6.99 -6.55 27.65
C PHE A 22 -5.47 -6.77 27.73
N LYS A 23 -5.07 -8.03 27.95
CA LYS A 23 -3.71 -8.46 27.61
C LYS A 23 -3.63 -8.42 26.08
N LYS A 24 -2.73 -7.62 25.49
CA LYS A 24 -2.52 -7.56 24.03
C LYS A 24 -2.20 -8.97 23.52
N THR A 25 -3.22 -9.66 23.04
CA THR A 25 -3.12 -11.05 22.55
C THR A 25 -3.17 -11.01 21.03
N LYS A 26 -2.62 -12.04 20.37
CA LYS A 26 -2.53 -12.21 18.92
C LYS A 26 -3.70 -11.60 18.14
N GLU A 27 -3.36 -10.98 17.01
CA GLU A 27 -4.27 -10.45 15.99
C GLU A 27 -5.53 -11.33 15.83
N ILE A 28 -6.71 -10.74 16.02
CA ILE A 28 -7.98 -11.47 15.90
C ILE A 28 -8.36 -11.50 14.43
N ARG A 29 -8.57 -12.71 13.92
CA ARG A 29 -8.95 -12.98 12.53
C ARG A 29 -10.29 -13.68 12.48
N PHE A 30 -11.22 -13.12 11.71
CA PHE A 30 -12.52 -13.73 11.47
C PHE A 30 -13.01 -13.44 10.05
N SER A 31 -13.89 -14.28 9.53
CA SER A 31 -14.49 -14.07 8.21
C SER A 31 -15.29 -12.76 8.17
N ILE A 32 -15.17 -12.00 7.08
CA ILE A 32 -16.01 -10.82 6.82
C ILE A 32 -17.50 -11.13 6.83
N GLU A 33 -17.89 -12.41 6.69
CA GLU A 33 -19.29 -12.84 6.70
C GLU A 33 -19.89 -12.87 8.10
N LYS A 34 -19.05 -12.99 9.15
CA LYS A 34 -19.48 -13.11 10.54
C LYS A 34 -19.44 -11.78 11.29
N GLY A 35 -20.34 -11.65 12.28
CA GLY A 35 -20.28 -10.57 13.26
C GLY A 35 -20.86 -9.23 12.79
N ILE A 36 -21.03 -8.31 13.74
CA ILE A 36 -21.46 -6.93 13.51
C ILE A 36 -20.45 -6.20 12.60
N ALA A 37 -19.15 -6.32 12.89
CA ALA A 37 -18.11 -5.72 12.07
C ALA A 37 -18.13 -6.21 10.62
N GLY A 38 -18.40 -7.51 10.39
CA GLY A 38 -18.57 -8.07 9.06
C GLY A 38 -19.76 -7.49 8.30
N GLN A 39 -20.92 -7.35 8.98
CA GLN A 39 -22.10 -6.73 8.39
C GLN A 39 -21.83 -5.28 7.97
N VAL A 40 -21.20 -4.48 8.84
CA VAL A 40 -20.82 -3.09 8.52
C VAL A 40 -19.81 -3.03 7.39
N ALA A 41 -18.84 -3.94 7.35
CA ALA A 41 -17.85 -4.00 6.27
C ALA A 41 -18.49 -4.26 4.90
N ARG A 42 -19.56 -5.07 4.84
CA ARG A 42 -20.25 -5.41 3.59
C ARG A 42 -21.27 -4.36 3.15
N THR A 43 -22.01 -3.81 4.10
CA THR A 43 -23.13 -2.91 3.81
C THR A 43 -22.73 -1.44 3.79
N GLY A 44 -21.69 -1.07 4.54
CA GLY A 44 -21.37 0.34 4.80
C GLY A 44 -22.42 1.04 5.67
N GLU A 45 -23.29 0.29 6.34
CA GLU A 45 -24.30 0.84 7.24
C GLU A 45 -23.77 0.93 8.67
N VAL A 46 -24.12 2.02 9.36
CA VAL A 46 -23.80 2.22 10.78
C VAL A 46 -24.71 1.34 11.62
N LEU A 47 -24.15 0.62 12.58
CA LEU A 47 -24.92 -0.23 13.51
C LEU A 47 -24.69 0.22 14.96
N ASN A 48 -25.77 0.58 15.63
CA ASN A 48 -25.81 0.85 17.07
C ASN A 48 -26.66 -0.23 17.74
N ILE A 49 -26.01 -1.14 18.47
CA ILE A 49 -26.59 -2.33 19.07
C ILE A 49 -26.64 -2.14 20.60
N PRO A 50 -27.84 -1.96 21.18
CA PRO A 50 -28.01 -1.79 22.63
C PRO A 50 -27.63 -3.02 23.45
N ASP A 51 -27.92 -4.21 22.92
CA ASP A 51 -27.62 -5.51 23.52
C ASP A 51 -27.03 -6.45 22.47
N ALA A 52 -25.73 -6.76 22.61
CA ALA A 52 -25.01 -7.61 21.69
C ALA A 52 -25.50 -9.07 21.71
N TYR A 53 -25.89 -9.61 22.87
CA TYR A 53 -26.29 -11.01 22.98
C TYR A 53 -27.70 -11.25 22.45
N ALA A 54 -28.53 -10.21 22.40
CA ALA A 54 -29.85 -10.22 21.77
C ALA A 54 -29.79 -10.11 20.24
N ASP A 55 -28.68 -9.63 19.66
CA ASP A 55 -28.55 -9.49 18.21
C ASP A 55 -28.05 -10.80 17.57
N PRO A 56 -28.80 -11.42 16.63
CA PRO A 56 -28.42 -12.69 16.00
C PRO A 56 -27.15 -12.59 15.13
N ARG A 57 -26.74 -11.39 14.74
CA ARG A 57 -25.55 -11.14 13.93
C ARG A 57 -24.28 -11.08 14.78
N PHE A 58 -24.39 -11.04 16.10
CA PHE A 58 -23.25 -10.96 17.00
C PHE A 58 -22.45 -12.28 17.03
N ASN A 59 -21.13 -12.18 16.89
CA ASN A 59 -20.24 -13.34 16.94
C ASN A 59 -19.67 -13.56 18.35
N ARG A 60 -20.27 -14.48 19.10
CA ARG A 60 -19.86 -14.84 20.47
C ARG A 60 -18.50 -15.55 20.54
N GLU A 61 -17.99 -16.09 19.43
CA GLU A 61 -16.69 -16.77 19.39
C GLU A 61 -15.54 -15.82 19.81
N VAL A 62 -15.66 -14.52 19.50
CA VAL A 62 -14.65 -13.51 19.84
C VAL A 62 -14.62 -13.25 21.35
N ASP A 63 -15.79 -13.13 21.98
CA ASP A 63 -15.91 -12.96 23.44
C ASP A 63 -15.37 -14.18 24.19
N LEU A 64 -15.66 -15.40 23.71
CA LEU A 64 -15.14 -16.64 24.29
C LEU A 64 -13.61 -16.73 24.22
N TYR A 65 -13.02 -16.30 23.10
CA TYR A 65 -11.56 -16.31 22.91
C TYR A 65 -10.86 -15.23 23.76
N THR A 66 -11.50 -14.09 23.93
CA THR A 66 -10.93 -12.94 24.65
C THR A 66 -11.23 -12.94 26.15
N GLY A 67 -12.23 -13.71 26.60
CA GLY A 67 -12.73 -13.68 27.98
C GLY A 67 -13.52 -12.41 28.31
N TYR A 68 -13.79 -11.56 27.31
CA TYR A 68 -14.50 -10.30 27.47
C TYR A 68 -15.99 -10.49 27.19
N THR A 69 -16.87 -9.81 27.93
CA THR A 69 -18.31 -9.83 27.67
C THR A 69 -18.76 -8.51 27.04
N THR A 70 -19.16 -8.58 25.78
CA THR A 70 -19.67 -7.44 25.02
C THR A 70 -21.16 -7.21 25.35
N ARG A 71 -21.48 -6.02 25.87
CA ARG A 71 -22.85 -5.60 26.26
C ARG A 71 -23.50 -4.77 25.17
N ASN A 72 -22.88 -3.64 24.80
CA ASN A 72 -23.36 -2.75 23.76
C ASN A 72 -22.26 -2.48 22.74
N ILE A 73 -22.66 -2.24 21.49
CA ILE A 73 -21.75 -2.07 20.35
C ILE A 73 -22.18 -0.86 19.52
N LEU A 74 -21.22 -0.01 19.17
CA LEU A 74 -21.39 1.00 18.13
C LEU A 74 -20.34 0.77 17.06
N CYS A 75 -20.78 0.48 15.84
CA CYS A 75 -19.92 0.06 14.75
C CYS A 75 -20.09 0.99 13.53
N MET A 76 -18.97 1.52 13.04
CA MET A 76 -18.91 2.51 11.97
C MET A 76 -18.02 2.00 10.82
N PRO A 77 -18.44 2.17 9.56
CA PRO A 77 -17.59 1.89 8.42
C PRO A 77 -16.55 3.01 8.25
N ILE A 78 -15.34 2.62 7.87
CA ILE A 78 -14.32 3.54 7.38
C ILE A 78 -14.38 3.52 5.86
N VAL A 79 -14.87 4.61 5.28
CA VAL A 79 -15.11 4.71 3.84
C VAL A 79 -14.04 5.59 3.18
N SER A 80 -13.44 5.10 2.11
CA SER A 80 -12.54 5.88 1.26
C SER A 80 -12.94 5.72 -0.21
N ARG A 81 -13.10 6.84 -0.92
CA ARG A 81 -13.49 6.87 -2.35
C ARG A 81 -14.72 6.01 -2.67
N GLY A 82 -15.73 6.03 -1.80
CA GLY A 82 -16.98 5.28 -1.98
C GLY A 82 -16.90 3.78 -1.67
N SER A 83 -15.74 3.28 -1.22
CA SER A 83 -15.57 1.88 -0.80
C SER A 83 -15.25 1.79 0.69
N VAL A 84 -15.80 0.79 1.37
CA VAL A 84 -15.46 0.49 2.76
C VAL A 84 -14.06 -0.14 2.77
N ILE A 85 -13.09 0.55 3.40
CA ILE A 85 -11.70 0.10 3.52
C ILE A 85 -11.38 -0.50 4.89
N GLY A 86 -12.29 -0.35 5.85
CA GLY A 86 -12.16 -0.86 7.20
C GLY A 86 -13.41 -0.58 8.02
N VAL A 87 -13.39 -1.00 9.27
CA VAL A 87 -14.47 -0.80 10.23
C VAL A 87 -13.85 -0.41 11.56
N VAL A 88 -14.51 0.50 12.29
CA VAL A 88 -14.15 0.86 13.65
C VAL A 88 -15.33 0.59 14.58
N GLN A 89 -15.05 0.00 15.73
CA GLN A 89 -16.07 -0.44 16.66
C GLN A 89 -15.74 0.03 18.08
N MET A 90 -16.73 0.63 18.74
CA MET A 90 -16.73 0.85 20.18
C MET A 90 -17.59 -0.21 20.84
N VAL A 91 -17.10 -0.74 21.96
CA VAL A 91 -17.84 -1.70 22.79
C VAL A 91 -17.90 -1.21 24.22
N ASN A 92 -18.96 -1.59 24.93
CA ASN A 92 -19.09 -1.39 26.37
C ASN A 92 -18.92 0.06 26.84
N LYS A 93 -19.87 0.91 26.48
CA LYS A 93 -19.99 2.26 27.03
C LYS A 93 -19.91 2.24 28.56
N ILE A 94 -19.06 3.10 29.12
CA ILE A 94 -18.74 3.15 30.56
C ILE A 94 -20.00 3.43 31.41
N SER A 95 -20.92 4.27 30.92
CA SER A 95 -22.18 4.57 31.61
C SER A 95 -23.11 3.35 31.76
N GLY A 96 -22.82 2.25 31.06
CA GLY A 96 -23.62 1.02 31.07
C GLY A 96 -24.89 1.07 30.22
N SER A 97 -25.33 2.25 29.81
CA SER A 97 -26.42 2.45 28.85
C SER A 97 -25.96 2.27 27.39
N ALA A 98 -26.92 2.11 26.48
CA ALA A 98 -26.66 2.08 25.04
C ALA A 98 -26.06 3.40 24.53
N PHE A 99 -25.46 3.35 23.34
CA PHE A 99 -24.92 4.55 22.69
C PHE A 99 -26.06 5.46 22.25
N SER A 100 -25.94 6.74 22.58
CA SER A 100 -26.89 7.79 22.22
C SER A 100 -26.68 8.25 20.78
N LYS A 101 -27.64 9.01 20.24
CA LYS A 101 -27.47 9.61 18.91
C LYS A 101 -26.31 10.60 18.84
N THR A 102 -26.02 11.29 19.95
CA THR A 102 -24.87 12.17 20.07
C THR A 102 -23.56 11.39 19.98
N ASP A 103 -23.47 10.23 20.63
CA ASP A 103 -22.30 9.34 20.54
C ASP A 103 -22.10 8.85 19.10
N GLU A 104 -23.19 8.47 18.42
CA GLU A 104 -23.16 8.07 17.01
C GLU A 104 -22.62 9.19 16.11
N ASN A 105 -23.10 10.42 16.27
CA ASN A 105 -22.63 11.56 15.48
C ASN A 105 -21.14 11.88 15.72
N ASN A 106 -20.70 11.83 16.97
CA ASN A 106 -19.31 12.07 17.33
C ASN A 106 -18.40 10.98 16.77
N PHE A 107 -18.81 9.72 16.90
CA PHE A 107 -18.03 8.59 16.43
C PHE A 107 -18.01 8.48 14.90
N LYS A 108 -19.06 8.97 14.23
CA LYS A 108 -19.06 9.12 12.77
C LYS A 108 -17.98 10.11 12.32
N MET A 109 -17.81 11.24 13.01
CA MET A 109 -16.71 12.17 12.72
C MET A 109 -15.34 11.52 12.94
N PHE A 110 -15.19 10.74 14.02
CA PHE A 110 -13.97 9.98 14.27
C PHE A 110 -13.65 8.99 13.13
N ALA A 111 -14.63 8.25 12.64
CA ALA A 111 -14.46 7.32 11.52
C ALA A 111 -14.00 8.04 10.23
N VAL A 112 -14.48 9.26 9.99
CA VAL A 112 -14.01 10.11 8.87
C VAL A 112 -12.53 10.48 9.04
N PHE A 113 -12.09 10.85 10.24
CA PHE A 113 -10.67 11.11 10.49
C PHE A 113 -9.80 9.87 10.31
N CYS A 114 -10.26 8.69 10.75
CA CYS A 114 -9.58 7.42 10.50
C CYS A 114 -9.43 7.16 8.99
N ALA A 115 -10.47 7.43 8.20
CA ALA A 115 -10.42 7.26 6.75
C ALA A 115 -9.36 8.17 6.11
N LEU A 116 -9.26 9.42 6.56
CA LEU A 116 -8.25 10.37 6.09
C LEU A 116 -6.83 9.91 6.47
N ALA A 117 -6.63 9.50 7.72
CA ALA A 117 -5.33 9.01 8.20
C ALA A 117 -4.86 7.77 7.41
N LEU A 118 -5.75 6.80 7.20
CA LEU A 118 -5.48 5.61 6.37
C LEU A 118 -5.20 5.98 4.91
N HIS A 119 -5.90 6.98 4.37
CA HIS A 119 -5.63 7.47 3.03
C HIS A 119 -4.22 8.05 2.91
N CYS A 120 -3.82 8.91 3.84
CA CYS A 120 -2.48 9.50 3.87
C CYS A 120 -1.39 8.44 4.07
N ALA A 121 -1.58 7.49 4.98
CA ALA A 121 -0.63 6.40 5.22
C ALA A 121 -0.45 5.54 3.95
N ASN A 122 -1.54 5.19 3.27
CA ASN A 122 -1.48 4.43 2.02
C ASN A 122 -0.79 5.21 0.90
N MET A 123 -1.09 6.51 0.77
CA MET A 123 -0.44 7.37 -0.23
C MET A 123 1.07 7.45 0.02
N TYR A 124 1.47 7.67 1.28
CA TYR A 124 2.86 7.73 1.67
C TYR A 124 3.59 6.40 1.41
N HIS A 125 2.98 5.27 1.78
CA HIS A 125 3.53 3.94 1.50
C HIS A 125 3.75 3.71 0.01
N ARG A 126 2.79 4.12 -0.85
CA ARG A 126 2.90 4.01 -2.31
C ARG A 126 4.06 4.84 -2.88
N ILE A 127 4.22 6.08 -2.41
CA ILE A 127 5.31 6.96 -2.81
C ILE A 127 6.65 6.30 -2.46
N ARG A 128 6.82 5.87 -1.21
CA ARG A 128 8.07 5.22 -0.77
C ARG A 128 8.39 3.94 -1.54
N HIS A 129 7.39 3.12 -1.81
CA HIS A 129 7.56 1.91 -2.60
C HIS A 129 8.02 2.24 -4.03
N SER A 130 7.42 3.26 -4.66
CA SER A 130 7.84 3.74 -5.97
C SER A 130 9.28 4.26 -5.96
N GLU A 131 9.65 5.08 -4.97
CA GLU A 131 11.02 5.58 -4.81
C GLU A 131 12.05 4.44 -4.69
N CYS A 132 11.74 3.40 -3.91
CA CYS A 132 12.62 2.25 -3.77
C CYS A 132 12.82 1.51 -5.11
N ILE A 133 11.75 1.28 -5.87
CA ILE A 133 11.84 0.64 -7.19
C ILE A 133 12.68 1.50 -8.15
N TYR A 134 12.43 2.81 -8.17
CA TYR A 134 13.18 3.74 -9.00
C TYR A 134 14.67 3.71 -8.68
N ARG A 135 15.04 3.74 -7.39
CA ARG A 135 16.44 3.70 -6.94
C ARG A 135 17.17 2.46 -7.45
N VAL A 136 16.61 1.26 -7.24
CA VAL A 136 17.24 0.00 -7.68
C VAL A 136 17.35 -0.08 -9.21
N THR A 137 16.32 0.39 -9.92
CA THR A 137 16.33 0.42 -11.39
C THR A 137 17.43 1.34 -11.92
N MET A 138 17.59 2.51 -11.31
CA MET A 138 18.61 3.49 -11.68
C MET A 138 20.02 2.98 -11.39
N GLU A 139 20.24 2.35 -10.24
CA GLU A 139 21.51 1.69 -9.92
C GLU A 139 21.87 0.65 -10.98
N LYS A 140 20.92 -0.24 -11.34
CA LYS A 140 21.14 -1.25 -12.38
C LYS A 140 21.46 -0.64 -13.76
N LEU A 141 20.75 0.41 -14.15
CA LEU A 141 21.05 1.13 -15.39
C LEU A 141 22.45 1.74 -15.34
N SER A 142 22.85 2.34 -14.21
CA SER A 142 24.18 2.93 -14.07
C SER A 142 25.30 1.88 -14.24
N TYR A 143 25.16 0.69 -13.64
CA TYR A 143 26.12 -0.40 -13.81
C TYR A 143 26.33 -0.78 -15.28
N HIS A 144 25.27 -0.81 -16.08
CA HIS A 144 25.35 -1.14 -17.51
C HIS A 144 25.62 0.06 -18.42
N SER A 145 25.52 1.30 -17.92
CA SER A 145 25.75 2.53 -18.70
C SER A 145 27.15 3.13 -18.49
N ILE A 146 27.94 2.60 -17.57
CA ILE A 146 29.31 3.04 -17.34
C ILE A 146 30.23 2.30 -18.30
N CYS A 147 30.77 3.04 -19.27
CA CYS A 147 31.88 2.59 -20.10
C CYS A 147 33.16 2.60 -19.26
N THR A 148 33.84 1.46 -19.17
CA THR A 148 35.15 1.39 -18.50
C THR A 148 36.20 2.17 -19.28
N ALA A 149 37.29 2.59 -18.60
CA ALA A 149 38.37 3.30 -19.27
C ALA A 149 39.04 2.47 -20.39
N GLU A 150 39.06 1.14 -20.26
CA GLU A 150 39.56 0.21 -21.28
C GLU A 150 38.59 0.13 -22.48
N GLU A 151 37.29 -0.06 -22.23
CA GLU A 151 36.27 -0.05 -23.30
C GLU A 151 36.26 1.29 -24.06
N TRP A 152 36.44 2.41 -23.35
CA TRP A 152 36.58 3.73 -23.97
C TRP A 152 37.81 3.81 -24.88
N GLN A 153 38.97 3.33 -24.40
CA GLN A 153 40.19 3.31 -25.19
C GLN A 153 40.08 2.40 -26.42
N ASP A 154 39.46 1.24 -26.27
CA ASP A 154 39.23 0.30 -27.37
C ASP A 154 38.28 0.89 -28.41
N LEU A 155 37.20 1.57 -27.98
CA LEU A 155 36.30 2.30 -28.86
C LEU A 155 36.98 3.46 -29.59
N MET A 156 37.88 4.19 -28.92
CA MET A 156 38.66 5.28 -29.53
C MET A 156 39.71 4.78 -30.53
N ARG A 157 40.21 3.55 -30.35
CA ARG A 157 41.15 2.90 -31.28
C ARG A 157 40.42 2.14 -32.41
N PHE A 158 39.12 1.92 -32.27
CA PHE A 158 38.31 1.20 -33.24
C PHE A 158 38.19 1.98 -34.55
N SER A 159 38.56 1.35 -35.67
CA SER A 159 38.40 1.93 -37.00
C SER A 159 37.13 1.39 -37.66
N LEU A 160 36.25 2.30 -38.06
CA LEU A 160 35.03 1.92 -38.77
C LEU A 160 35.36 1.37 -40.16
N PRO A 161 34.62 0.36 -40.66
CA PRO A 161 34.79 -0.14 -42.02
C PRO A 161 34.57 0.99 -43.03
N VAL A 162 35.37 0.98 -44.11
CA VAL A 162 35.34 2.02 -45.16
C VAL A 162 33.98 2.12 -45.87
N ARG A 163 33.16 1.06 -45.81
CA ARG A 163 31.79 1.03 -46.34
C ARG A 163 30.80 0.69 -45.21
N LEU A 164 30.37 1.70 -44.47
CA LEU A 164 29.17 1.62 -43.64
C LEU A 164 27.93 1.52 -44.55
N CYS A 165 27.01 0.59 -44.27
CA CYS A 165 25.79 0.43 -45.05
C CYS A 165 25.02 1.77 -45.11
N LYS A 166 24.56 2.16 -46.30
CA LYS A 166 23.77 3.38 -46.52
C LYS A 166 22.43 3.38 -45.78
N GLU A 167 22.01 2.22 -45.28
CA GLU A 167 20.74 1.99 -44.59
C GLU A 167 20.77 2.36 -43.10
N ILE A 168 21.92 2.78 -42.54
CA ILE A 168 22.05 3.28 -41.15
C ILE A 168 21.18 4.52 -40.88
N GLU A 169 20.76 5.23 -41.93
CA GLU A 169 19.87 6.39 -41.85
C GLU A 169 18.37 6.01 -41.84
N LEU A 170 18.01 4.72 -41.92
CA LEU A 170 16.61 4.25 -41.97
C LEU A 170 16.12 3.78 -40.59
N PHE A 171 14.85 4.10 -40.28
CA PHE A 171 14.20 3.81 -38.99
C PHE A 171 13.99 2.30 -38.69
N HIS A 172 14.16 1.43 -39.68
CA HIS A 172 14.12 -0.03 -39.52
C HIS A 172 15.51 -0.61 -39.74
N PHE A 173 16.21 -0.83 -38.64
CA PHE A 173 17.58 -1.31 -38.62
C PHE A 173 17.63 -2.76 -38.11
N ASP A 174 18.10 -3.70 -38.94
CA ASP A 174 18.37 -5.08 -38.52
C ASP A 174 19.85 -5.20 -38.10
N ILE A 175 20.07 -5.43 -36.81
CA ILE A 175 21.37 -5.22 -36.14
C ILE A 175 22.15 -6.54 -35.99
N GLY A 176 21.54 -7.69 -36.31
CA GLY A 176 22.15 -9.00 -36.12
C GLY A 176 23.60 -9.15 -36.64
N PRO A 177 23.97 -8.61 -37.82
CA PRO A 177 25.32 -8.76 -38.36
C PRO A 177 26.39 -7.88 -37.69
N PHE A 178 26.01 -6.86 -36.91
CA PHE A 178 26.91 -5.81 -36.42
C PHE A 178 26.85 -5.60 -34.90
N GLU A 179 26.30 -6.57 -34.16
CA GLU A 179 26.09 -6.48 -32.71
C GLU A 179 27.38 -6.10 -31.95
N ASN A 180 28.52 -6.66 -32.35
CA ASN A 180 29.84 -6.39 -31.76
C ASN A 180 30.43 -5.00 -32.11
N MET A 181 29.89 -4.33 -33.12
CA MET A 181 30.37 -3.02 -33.61
C MET A 181 29.42 -1.88 -33.21
N TRP A 182 28.30 -2.21 -32.57
CA TRP A 182 27.22 -1.27 -32.27
C TRP A 182 27.66 -0.06 -31.45
N PRO A 183 28.47 -0.20 -30.38
CA PRO A 183 28.88 0.96 -29.59
C PRO A 183 29.70 1.96 -30.42
N GLY A 184 30.56 1.48 -31.33
CA GLY A 184 31.36 2.33 -32.22
C GLY A 184 30.51 3.04 -33.28
N ILE A 185 29.50 2.36 -33.84
CA ILE A 185 28.56 2.95 -34.80
C ILE A 185 27.71 4.03 -34.13
N PHE A 186 27.21 3.78 -32.91
CA PHE A 186 26.43 4.75 -32.14
C PHE A 186 27.23 6.02 -31.84
N VAL A 187 28.47 5.88 -31.38
CA VAL A 187 29.38 7.03 -31.15
C VAL A 187 29.60 7.84 -32.43
N TYR A 188 29.78 7.17 -33.57
CA TYR A 188 29.90 7.85 -34.87
C TYR A 188 28.63 8.59 -35.28
N MET A 189 27.44 7.99 -35.10
CA MET A 189 26.15 8.62 -35.40
C MET A 189 25.91 9.86 -34.54
N VAL A 190 26.20 9.79 -33.24
CA VAL A 190 26.07 10.92 -32.31
C VAL A 190 27.09 12.01 -32.68
N HIS A 191 28.35 11.66 -32.94
CA HIS A 191 29.38 12.62 -33.36
C HIS A 191 29.01 13.34 -34.67
N ARG A 192 28.47 12.62 -35.67
CA ARG A 192 28.00 13.24 -36.92
C ARG A 192 26.75 14.11 -36.74
N SER A 193 25.83 13.73 -35.86
CA SER A 193 24.56 14.44 -35.65
C SER A 193 24.73 15.70 -34.78
N CYS A 194 25.62 15.66 -33.79
CA CYS A 194 25.88 16.77 -32.87
C CYS A 194 26.91 17.79 -33.40
N GLY A 195 27.62 17.47 -34.48
CA GLY A 195 28.65 18.34 -35.08
C GLY A 195 29.96 18.40 -34.26
N THR A 196 31.07 18.76 -34.93
CA THR A 196 32.42 18.85 -34.35
C THR A 196 32.67 20.10 -33.49
N SER A 197 31.65 20.89 -33.18
CA SER A 197 31.79 22.19 -32.51
C SER A 197 31.55 22.11 -31.01
N TRP A 198 32.41 21.38 -30.29
CA TRP A 198 32.56 21.49 -28.84
C TRP A 198 34.04 21.36 -28.47
N TYR A 199 34.81 22.37 -28.86
CA TYR A 199 36.11 22.76 -28.29
C TYR A 199 36.12 24.27 -28.13
#